data_AF-A0A535BEU7-F1
#
_entry.id   AF-A0A535BEU7-F1
#
_cell.length_a   1.000
_cell.length_b   1.000
_cell.length_c   1.000
_cell.angle_alpha   90.00
_cell.angle_beta   90.00
_cell.angle_gamma   90.00
#
_symmetry.space_group_name_H-M   'P 1'
#
loop_
_entity.id
_entity.type
_entity.pdbx_description
1 polymer ?
#
loop_
_entity_poly.entity_id
_entity_poly.type
_entity_poly.pdbx_seq_one_letter_code
_entity_poly.pdbx_strand_id
1 'polypeptide(L)'
;MNESSMNRHGEVKEALSAQPCAFSDKVGRLRDCFTHFLIPFVRTYVRYTPWTMGKQSFWARIVDPYFAWHAHHFLVPTIFGSYIAGDARDIIQQYIYYFGIWEPNLTHWMAERLTPGDTFIDIGANVGYYSLLASKLVGKSGDVVAIEASPEIFKTLQRNLALNYTENVRPVNMAVYHSNAVLKVFRGSEYEVGQTTILEVEAVERGFEVECEVDAAPLSAILRREEMQNARLIKIDVEGAEWSVVHGMRPLLDSSRSDLEIIIEIKPECLARRGKQPDDFLNILSDAGFCAYRLENDYSALSYLVPNGGRRPTRIRDGIECSTDVIFSRHDSEHL
;
A
#
# COMPACT_ATOMS: atom_id res chain seq x y z
N MET A 1 11.32 59.01 56.35
CA MET A 1 9.93 59.17 56.86
C MET A 1 9.09 58.06 56.24
N ASN A 2 8.75 57.09 57.10
CA ASN A 2 7.70 56.06 57.10
C ASN A 2 7.47 55.24 55.81
N GLU A 3 7.74 53.94 55.77
CA GLU A 3 7.13 52.79 56.49
C GLU A 3 5.61 52.62 56.32
N SER A 4 5.23 51.36 56.04
CA SER A 4 3.97 50.69 56.33
C SER A 4 2.78 50.86 55.36
N SER A 5 2.58 49.86 54.50
CA SER A 5 1.42 48.94 54.56
C SER A 5 1.52 47.90 53.41
N MET A 6 2.01 46.71 53.71
CA MET A 6 1.20 45.49 53.92
C MET A 6 0.58 44.88 52.64
N ASN A 7 1.40 44.05 51.99
CA ASN A 7 1.19 42.61 51.92
C ASN A 7 -0.21 42.13 51.49
N ARG A 8 -0.40 41.84 50.19
CA ARG A 8 -1.43 40.89 49.74
C ARG A 8 -1.30 40.37 48.29
N HIS A 9 -0.10 40.02 47.82
CA HIS A 9 0.08 39.35 46.50
C HIS A 9 0.95 38.07 46.62
N GLY A 10 0.62 37.25 47.62
CA GLY A 10 0.95 35.82 47.67
C GLY A 10 -0.36 35.07 47.88
N GLU A 11 -0.50 33.90 47.27
CA GLU A 11 -1.70 33.02 47.27
C GLU A 11 -2.76 33.31 46.19
N VAL A 12 -2.43 33.04 44.91
CA VAL A 12 -3.31 32.27 44.00
C VAL A 12 -2.42 31.46 43.05
N LYS A 13 -1.69 30.49 43.61
CA LYS A 13 -0.94 29.48 42.86
C LYS A 13 -1.04 28.16 43.61
N GLU A 14 -2.26 27.67 43.77
CA GLU A 14 -2.52 26.28 44.14
C GLU A 14 -4.00 25.95 43.90
N ALA A 15 -4.25 24.68 43.58
CA ALA A 15 -5.55 24.08 43.25
C ALA A 15 -6.10 24.39 41.85
N LEU A 16 -5.54 23.71 40.85
CA LEU A 16 -6.30 23.07 39.76
C LEU A 16 -5.46 21.95 39.13
N SER A 17 -4.95 21.04 39.98
CA SER A 17 -4.62 19.68 39.54
C SER A 17 -5.93 18.88 39.48
N ALA A 18 -6.69 19.06 38.41
CA ALA A 18 -7.82 18.18 38.13
C ALA A 18 -7.26 16.80 37.75
N GLN A 19 -7.43 15.83 38.65
CA GLN A 19 -7.34 14.42 38.31
C GLN A 19 -8.26 14.15 37.12
N PRO A 20 -7.85 13.38 36.09
CA PRO A 20 -8.77 12.96 35.04
C PRO A 20 -9.92 12.19 35.68
N CYS A 21 -11.14 12.67 35.43
CA CYS A 21 -12.34 12.21 36.09
C CYS A 21 -12.69 10.79 35.61
N ALA A 22 -12.60 9.79 36.48
CA ALA A 22 -12.88 8.38 36.20
C ALA A 22 -14.29 8.10 35.62
N PHE A 23 -15.21 9.07 35.67
CA PHE A 23 -16.53 9.01 35.03
C PHE A 23 -16.46 9.36 33.53
N SER A 24 -15.64 10.34 33.15
CA SER A 24 -15.33 10.69 31.76
C SER A 24 -14.69 9.49 31.03
N ASP A 25 -13.79 8.79 31.72
CA ASP A 25 -13.15 7.58 31.19
C ASP A 25 -14.13 6.40 31.02
N LYS A 26 -15.14 6.28 31.89
CA LYS A 26 -16.17 5.23 31.76
C LYS A 26 -17.12 5.51 30.61
N VAL A 27 -17.54 6.76 30.43
CA VAL A 27 -18.40 7.17 29.31
C VAL A 27 -17.66 7.04 27.98
N GLY A 28 -16.37 7.43 27.94
CA GLY A 28 -15.50 7.21 26.78
C GLY A 28 -15.38 5.73 26.42
N ARG A 29 -15.05 4.87 27.38
CA ARG A 29 -14.97 3.41 27.16
C ARG A 29 -16.29 2.79 26.71
N LEU A 30 -17.43 3.22 27.25
CA LEU A 30 -18.75 2.74 26.83
C LEU A 30 -19.06 3.15 25.39
N ARG A 31 -18.72 4.39 25.00
CA ARG A 31 -18.87 4.87 23.63
C ARG A 31 -18.00 4.06 22.67
N ASP A 32 -16.73 3.86 23.01
CA ASP A 32 -15.80 3.10 22.17
C ASP A 32 -16.24 1.64 22.03
N CYS A 33 -16.70 1.01 23.12
CA CYS A 33 -17.24 -0.35 23.09
C CYS A 33 -18.49 -0.45 22.20
N PHE A 34 -19.38 0.55 22.26
CA PHE A 34 -20.57 0.60 21.41
C PHE A 34 -20.21 0.81 19.94
N THR A 35 -19.23 1.68 19.65
CA THR A 35 -18.70 1.86 18.30
C THR A 35 -18.14 0.54 17.76
N HIS A 36 -17.26 -0.13 18.50
CA HIS A 36 -16.70 -1.42 18.11
C HIS A 36 -17.78 -2.48 17.84
N PHE A 37 -18.85 -2.50 18.63
CA PHE A 37 -19.98 -3.39 18.41
C PHE A 37 -20.71 -3.12 17.09
N LEU A 38 -20.80 -1.85 16.66
CA LEU A 38 -21.48 -1.45 15.44
C LEU A 38 -20.65 -1.61 14.16
N ILE A 39 -19.30 -1.59 14.25
CA ILE A 39 -18.40 -1.68 13.09
C ILE A 39 -18.76 -2.85 12.13
N PRO A 40 -19.02 -4.09 12.58
CA PRO A 40 -19.38 -5.19 11.67
C PRO A 40 -20.69 -4.97 10.91
N PHE A 41 -21.65 -4.25 11.50
CA PHE A 41 -22.92 -3.90 10.84
C PHE A 41 -22.73 -2.81 9.81
N VAL A 42 -21.92 -1.79 10.14
CA VAL A 42 -21.53 -0.72 9.21
C VAL A 42 -20.80 -1.31 8.01
N ARG A 43 -19.82 -2.20 8.25
CA ARG A 43 -19.14 -2.94 7.18
C ARG A 43 -20.15 -3.73 6.34
N THR A 44 -21.05 -4.47 6.98
CA THR A 44 -22.06 -5.27 6.25
C THR A 44 -22.89 -4.39 5.32
N TYR A 45 -23.32 -3.21 5.79
CA TYR A 45 -24.02 -2.23 4.97
C TYR A 45 -23.18 -1.73 3.80
N VAL A 46 -21.96 -1.22 4.07
CA VAL A 46 -21.06 -0.68 3.05
C VAL A 46 -20.73 -1.73 1.99
N ARG A 47 -20.40 -2.95 2.42
CA ARG A 47 -19.82 -3.99 1.59
C ARG A 47 -20.85 -4.80 0.79
N TYR A 48 -21.95 -5.21 1.42
CA TYR A 48 -22.83 -6.24 0.85
C TYR A 48 -24.18 -5.73 0.38
N THR A 49 -24.58 -4.50 0.72
CA THR A 49 -25.86 -3.98 0.23
C THR A 49 -25.73 -3.54 -1.23
N PRO A 50 -26.69 -3.87 -2.12
CA PRO A 50 -26.58 -3.58 -3.55
C PRO A 50 -26.89 -2.12 -3.92
N TRP A 51 -27.36 -1.30 -2.97
CA TRP A 51 -27.74 0.09 -3.23
C TRP A 51 -26.55 1.02 -3.19
N THR A 52 -26.30 1.77 -4.26
CA THR A 52 -25.26 2.82 -4.31
C THR A 52 -25.78 4.16 -3.80
N MET A 53 -27.08 4.43 -3.95
CA MET A 53 -27.71 5.68 -3.50
C MET A 53 -27.55 5.87 -1.99
N GLY A 54 -26.93 6.99 -1.61
CA GLY A 54 -26.74 7.37 -0.21
C GLY A 54 -25.53 6.74 0.49
N LYS A 55 -24.89 5.71 -0.07
CA LYS A 55 -23.67 5.11 0.52
C LYS A 55 -22.52 6.10 0.62
N GLN A 56 -22.32 6.92 -0.41
CA GLN A 56 -21.34 8.00 -0.39
C GLN A 56 -21.58 8.97 0.77
N SER A 57 -22.80 9.47 0.91
CA SER A 57 -23.17 10.39 1.99
C SER A 57 -23.05 9.72 3.36
N PHE A 58 -23.40 8.44 3.46
CA PHE A 58 -23.24 7.66 4.68
C PHE A 58 -21.77 7.46 5.04
N TRP A 59 -20.92 7.13 4.07
CA TRP A 59 -19.48 7.01 4.30
C TRP A 59 -18.89 8.32 4.81
N ALA A 60 -19.07 9.41 4.07
CA ALA A 60 -18.47 10.70 4.38
C ALA A 60 -18.98 11.33 5.68
N ARG A 61 -20.25 11.09 6.05
CA ARG A 61 -20.86 11.72 7.24
C ARG A 61 -20.85 10.83 8.47
N ILE A 62 -20.76 9.51 8.30
CA ILE A 62 -20.91 8.54 9.39
C ILE A 62 -19.71 7.61 9.48
N VAL A 63 -19.38 6.88 8.42
CA VAL A 63 -18.35 5.82 8.52
C VAL A 63 -16.97 6.42 8.73
N ASP A 64 -16.52 7.33 7.88
CA ASP A 64 -15.20 7.94 7.95
C ASP A 64 -14.95 8.65 9.32
N PRO A 65 -15.80 9.58 9.78
CA PRO A 65 -15.54 10.31 11.03
C PRO A 65 -15.72 9.48 12.31
N TYR A 66 -16.53 8.41 12.29
CA TYR A 66 -16.91 7.70 13.53
C TYR A 66 -16.55 6.22 13.58
N PHE A 67 -16.18 5.57 12.47
CA PHE A 67 -15.99 4.11 12.44
C PHE A 67 -14.71 3.68 11.72
N ALA A 68 -14.32 4.37 10.65
CA ALA A 68 -13.23 3.96 9.77
C ALA A 68 -11.91 3.81 10.53
N TRP A 69 -11.57 4.81 11.34
CA TRP A 69 -10.29 4.93 12.04
C TRP A 69 -10.25 4.31 13.45
N HIS A 70 -11.22 3.44 13.78
CA HIS A 70 -11.20 2.73 15.07
C HIS A 70 -10.24 1.55 15.00
N ALA A 71 -9.24 1.53 15.89
CA ALA A 71 -8.21 0.50 15.92
C ALA A 71 -8.80 -0.87 16.28
N HIS A 72 -8.80 -1.81 15.33
CA HIS A 72 -9.18 -3.18 15.59
C HIS A 72 -8.52 -4.12 14.59
N HIS A 73 -8.21 -5.33 15.06
CA HIS A 73 -7.77 -6.42 14.21
C HIS A 73 -8.98 -7.09 13.57
N PHE A 74 -8.81 -7.57 12.35
CA PHE A 74 -9.85 -8.28 11.62
C PHE A 74 -9.30 -9.50 10.88
N LEU A 75 -10.22 -10.37 10.47
CA LEU A 75 -10.03 -11.42 9.48
C LEU A 75 -11.23 -11.37 8.53
N VAL A 76 -11.00 -11.04 7.25
CA VAL A 76 -12.08 -10.89 6.28
C VAL A 76 -11.72 -11.55 4.95
N PRO A 77 -12.71 -12.06 4.19
CA PRO A 77 -12.46 -12.45 2.81
C PRO A 77 -12.22 -11.19 1.95
N THR A 78 -11.48 -11.32 0.86
CA THR A 78 -11.45 -10.36 -0.26
C THR A 78 -12.56 -10.67 -1.25
N ILE A 79 -12.76 -9.83 -2.27
CA ILE A 79 -13.70 -10.10 -3.37
C ILE A 79 -13.34 -11.35 -4.18
N PHE A 80 -12.05 -11.73 -4.21
CA PHE A 80 -11.56 -12.95 -4.86
C PHE A 80 -11.49 -14.13 -3.88
N GLY A 81 -12.01 -13.98 -2.65
CA GLY A 81 -12.22 -15.05 -1.69
C GLY A 81 -10.96 -15.55 -0.97
N SER A 82 -9.85 -14.82 -1.01
CA SER A 82 -8.73 -15.06 -0.08
C SER A 82 -9.01 -14.34 1.24
N TYR A 83 -8.55 -14.87 2.36
CA TYR A 83 -8.71 -14.23 3.66
C TYR A 83 -7.50 -13.35 3.98
N ILE A 84 -7.74 -12.14 4.49
CA ILE A 84 -6.68 -11.26 4.98
C ILE A 84 -6.95 -10.98 6.46
N ALA A 85 -5.94 -11.25 7.28
CA ALA A 85 -5.84 -10.73 8.62
C ALA A 85 -5.11 -9.38 8.57
N GLY A 86 -5.63 -8.38 9.28
CA GLY A 86 -5.07 -7.04 9.28
C GLY A 86 -5.52 -6.16 10.43
N ASP A 87 -5.10 -4.91 10.39
CA ASP A 87 -5.40 -3.84 11.34
C ASP A 87 -6.07 -2.66 10.63
N ALA A 88 -7.25 -2.24 11.11
CA ALA A 88 -8.02 -1.16 10.50
C ALA A 88 -7.45 0.25 10.71
N ARG A 89 -6.35 0.41 11.46
CA ARG A 89 -5.61 1.68 11.56
C ARG A 89 -4.90 2.05 10.26
N ASP A 90 -4.46 1.06 9.50
CA ASP A 90 -3.79 1.25 8.22
C ASP A 90 -4.82 1.39 7.10
N ILE A 91 -4.69 2.44 6.27
CA ILE A 91 -5.70 2.78 5.25
C ILE A 91 -5.93 1.65 4.22
N ILE A 92 -4.86 0.97 3.81
CA ILE A 92 -4.92 -0.14 2.84
C ILE A 92 -5.75 -1.27 3.43
N GLN A 93 -5.40 -1.69 4.63
CA GLN A 93 -6.10 -2.74 5.36
C GLN A 93 -7.54 -2.36 5.73
N GLN A 94 -7.77 -1.10 6.10
CA GLN A 94 -9.10 -0.56 6.35
C GLN A 94 -10.00 -0.66 5.11
N TYR A 95 -9.48 -0.34 3.93
CA TYR A 95 -10.23 -0.45 2.68
C TYR A 95 -10.50 -1.91 2.31
N ILE A 96 -9.54 -2.81 2.52
CA ILE A 96 -9.77 -4.26 2.41
C ILE A 96 -10.88 -4.72 3.38
N TYR A 97 -10.92 -4.18 4.59
CA TYR A 97 -11.97 -4.49 5.57
C TYR A 97 -13.36 -4.05 5.10
N TYR A 98 -13.52 -2.77 4.74
CA TYR A 98 -14.82 -2.18 4.40
C TYR A 98 -15.31 -2.58 2.99
N PHE A 99 -14.42 -2.68 2.01
CA PHE A 99 -14.78 -2.88 0.61
C PHE A 99 -14.44 -4.28 0.10
N GLY A 100 -13.52 -5.00 0.77
CA GLY A 100 -13.06 -6.32 0.31
C GLY A 100 -12.07 -6.28 -0.86
N ILE A 101 -11.67 -5.09 -1.29
CA ILE A 101 -10.84 -4.85 -2.46
C ILE A 101 -9.89 -3.68 -2.16
N TRP A 102 -8.69 -3.73 -2.73
CA TRP A 102 -7.71 -2.64 -2.75
C TRP A 102 -7.46 -2.25 -4.21
N GLU A 103 -7.37 -0.94 -4.48
CA GLU A 103 -7.28 -0.30 -5.81
C GLU A 103 -8.08 -1.04 -6.88
N PRO A 104 -9.40 -0.80 -6.97
CA PRO A 104 -10.28 -1.55 -7.83
C PRO A 104 -9.80 -1.61 -9.28
N ASN A 105 -9.34 -0.50 -9.87
CA ASN A 105 -8.90 -0.52 -11.27
C ASN A 105 -7.67 -1.42 -11.46
N LEU A 106 -6.69 -1.36 -10.55
CA LEU A 106 -5.52 -2.23 -10.60
C LEU A 106 -5.88 -3.71 -10.37
N THR A 107 -6.71 -4.00 -9.38
CA THR A 107 -7.19 -5.36 -9.12
C THR A 107 -7.90 -5.98 -10.33
N HIS A 108 -8.81 -5.25 -10.97
CA HIS A 108 -9.51 -5.74 -12.15
C HIS A 108 -8.56 -5.87 -13.34
N TRP A 109 -7.68 -4.90 -13.57
CA TRP A 109 -6.70 -4.98 -14.65
C TRP A 109 -5.76 -6.18 -14.48
N MET A 110 -5.24 -6.44 -13.28
CA MET A 110 -4.41 -7.62 -13.01
C MET A 110 -5.16 -8.93 -13.26
N ALA A 111 -6.45 -8.99 -12.90
CA ALA A 111 -7.30 -10.16 -13.14
C ALA A 111 -7.53 -10.44 -14.64
N GLU A 112 -7.42 -9.42 -15.49
CA GLU A 112 -7.51 -9.57 -16.95
C GLU A 112 -6.17 -9.93 -17.61
N ARG A 113 -5.02 -9.75 -16.92
CA ARG A 113 -3.68 -9.99 -17.48
C ARG A 113 -3.06 -11.31 -17.07
N LEU A 114 -3.24 -11.72 -15.83
CA LEU A 114 -2.63 -12.94 -15.31
C LEU A 114 -3.47 -14.16 -15.67
N THR A 115 -2.81 -15.18 -16.18
CA THR A 115 -3.42 -16.45 -16.59
C THR A 115 -2.73 -17.64 -15.91
N PRO A 116 -3.39 -18.81 -15.84
CA PRO A 116 -2.79 -19.99 -15.24
C PRO A 116 -1.43 -20.36 -15.85
N GLY A 117 -0.41 -20.53 -15.02
CA GLY A 117 0.97 -20.81 -15.46
C GLY A 117 1.90 -19.59 -15.54
N ASP A 118 1.38 -18.37 -15.44
CA ASP A 118 2.21 -17.17 -15.42
C ASP A 118 3.03 -17.03 -14.12
N THR A 119 4.09 -16.24 -14.17
CA THR A 119 4.78 -15.76 -12.97
C THR A 119 4.45 -14.29 -12.70
N PHE A 120 4.15 -13.97 -11.43
CA PHE A 120 3.98 -12.60 -10.94
C PHE A 120 5.09 -12.26 -9.94
N ILE A 121 5.69 -11.07 -10.06
CA ILE A 121 6.69 -10.57 -9.12
C ILE A 121 6.11 -9.33 -8.44
N ASP A 122 5.95 -9.40 -7.12
CA ASP A 122 5.35 -8.37 -6.28
C ASP A 122 6.46 -7.71 -5.44
N ILE A 123 6.93 -6.53 -5.87
CA ILE A 123 8.00 -5.78 -5.21
C ILE A 123 7.37 -4.71 -4.33
N GLY A 124 7.48 -4.89 -3.01
CA GLY A 124 6.67 -4.16 -2.02
C GLY A 124 5.33 -4.86 -1.77
N ALA A 125 5.39 -6.16 -1.49
CA ALA A 125 4.21 -7.02 -1.37
C ALA A 125 3.29 -6.64 -0.19
N ASN A 126 3.79 -5.86 0.78
CA ASN A 126 3.05 -5.38 1.94
C ASN A 126 2.33 -6.55 2.67
N VAL A 127 1.05 -6.41 3.01
CA VAL A 127 0.24 -7.44 3.68
C VAL A 127 -0.13 -8.62 2.77
N GLY A 128 0.31 -8.62 1.50
CA GLY A 128 0.14 -9.72 0.55
C GLY A 128 -1.14 -9.69 -0.27
N TYR A 129 -1.82 -8.53 -0.38
CA TYR A 129 -3.07 -8.42 -1.13
C TYR A 129 -2.90 -8.85 -2.60
N TYR A 130 -1.93 -8.26 -3.31
CA TYR A 130 -1.65 -8.58 -4.71
C TYR A 130 -1.01 -9.94 -4.89
N SER A 131 -0.10 -10.33 -4.00
CA SER A 131 0.46 -11.69 -3.96
C SER A 131 -0.64 -12.78 -3.87
N LEU A 132 -1.65 -12.59 -3.01
CA LEU A 132 -2.78 -13.52 -2.88
C LEU A 132 -3.73 -13.51 -4.09
N LEU A 133 -3.97 -12.33 -4.68
CA LEU A 133 -4.74 -12.20 -5.91
C LEU A 133 -4.04 -12.96 -7.04
N ALA A 134 -2.77 -12.65 -7.28
CA ALA A 134 -1.96 -13.26 -8.33
C ALA A 134 -1.85 -14.77 -8.15
N SER A 135 -1.60 -15.25 -6.93
CA SER A 135 -1.53 -16.69 -6.63
C SER A 135 -2.78 -17.45 -7.10
N LYS A 136 -3.97 -16.88 -6.89
CA LYS A 136 -5.23 -17.48 -7.38
C LYS A 136 -5.34 -17.44 -8.90
N LEU A 137 -4.95 -16.33 -9.53
CA LEU A 137 -5.05 -16.14 -10.98
C LEU A 137 -4.10 -17.05 -11.75
N VAL A 138 -2.84 -17.14 -11.31
CA VAL A 138 -1.82 -17.98 -11.97
C VAL A 138 -1.98 -19.47 -11.63
N GLY A 139 -2.73 -19.78 -10.58
CA GLY A 139 -3.05 -21.15 -10.19
C GLY A 139 -1.83 -21.99 -9.82
N LYS A 140 -2.04 -23.30 -9.65
CA LYS A 140 -1.01 -24.24 -9.17
C LYS A 140 0.18 -24.44 -10.13
N SER A 141 0.02 -24.06 -11.40
CA SER A 141 1.04 -24.17 -12.43
C SER A 141 1.88 -22.90 -12.62
N GLY A 142 1.48 -21.80 -11.99
CA GLY A 142 2.21 -20.54 -12.01
C GLY A 142 2.80 -20.22 -10.64
N ASP A 143 3.62 -19.17 -10.60
CA ASP A 143 4.43 -18.81 -9.43
C ASP A 143 4.24 -17.34 -9.06
N VAL A 144 4.40 -17.03 -7.78
CA VAL A 144 4.47 -15.65 -7.28
C VAL A 144 5.72 -15.47 -6.45
N VAL A 145 6.47 -14.40 -6.71
CA VAL A 145 7.56 -13.96 -5.84
C VAL A 145 7.12 -12.70 -5.12
N ALA A 146 6.95 -12.79 -3.80
CA ALA A 146 6.48 -11.69 -2.95
C ALA A 146 7.63 -11.13 -2.13
N ILE A 147 8.08 -9.91 -2.45
CA ILE A 147 9.26 -9.30 -1.85
C ILE A 147 8.80 -8.14 -0.96
N GLU A 148 9.14 -8.20 0.33
CA GLU A 148 8.81 -7.15 1.31
C GLU A 148 10.04 -6.84 2.18
N ALA A 149 10.37 -5.55 2.31
CA ALA A 149 11.56 -5.10 3.01
C ALA A 149 11.38 -5.09 4.53
N SER A 150 10.25 -4.58 5.04
CA SER A 150 10.00 -4.49 6.48
C SER A 150 9.80 -5.89 7.08
N PRO A 151 10.62 -6.31 8.05
CA PRO A 151 10.44 -7.60 8.72
C PRO A 151 9.13 -7.69 9.50
N GLU A 152 8.58 -6.57 10.01
CA GLU A 152 7.26 -6.56 10.65
C GLU A 152 6.13 -6.80 9.65
N ILE A 153 6.14 -6.09 8.52
CA ILE A 153 5.13 -6.28 7.47
C ILE A 153 5.28 -7.66 6.83
N PHE A 154 6.52 -8.14 6.63
CA PHE A 154 6.81 -9.47 6.11
C PHE A 154 6.23 -10.60 6.98
N LYS A 155 6.22 -10.46 8.31
CA LYS A 155 5.54 -11.43 9.19
C LYS A 155 4.04 -11.46 8.92
N THR A 156 3.43 -10.30 8.65
CA THR A 156 2.01 -10.20 8.29
C THR A 156 1.73 -10.82 6.92
N LEU A 157 2.58 -10.55 5.93
CA LEU A 157 2.57 -11.24 4.62
C LEU A 157 2.58 -12.76 4.80
N GLN A 158 3.58 -13.30 5.51
CA GLN A 158 3.70 -14.74 5.74
C GLN A 158 2.47 -15.33 6.43
N ARG A 159 1.92 -14.63 7.43
CA ARG A 159 0.68 -15.04 8.10
C ARG A 159 -0.49 -15.10 7.12
N ASN A 160 -0.66 -14.08 6.29
CA ASN A 160 -1.74 -14.04 5.29
C ASN A 160 -1.57 -15.12 4.21
N LEU A 161 -0.34 -15.42 3.78
CA LEU A 161 -0.08 -16.56 2.90
C LEU A 161 -0.45 -17.89 3.58
N ALA A 162 0.00 -18.11 4.82
CA ALA A 162 -0.31 -19.33 5.57
C ALA A 162 -1.83 -19.51 5.79
N LEU A 163 -2.56 -18.43 6.07
CA LEU A 163 -4.03 -18.45 6.25
C LEU A 163 -4.79 -18.93 5.00
N ASN A 164 -4.19 -18.77 3.81
CA ASN A 164 -4.80 -19.14 2.54
C ASN A 164 -4.26 -20.45 1.96
N TYR A 165 -3.38 -21.16 2.68
CA TYR A 165 -2.75 -22.39 2.22
C TYR A 165 -2.06 -22.20 0.85
N THR A 166 -1.41 -21.05 0.68
CA THR A 166 -0.77 -20.70 -0.59
C THR A 166 0.53 -21.47 -0.77
N GLU A 167 0.60 -22.34 -1.77
CA GLU A 167 1.78 -23.19 -2.04
C GLU A 167 2.69 -22.64 -3.15
N ASN A 168 2.16 -21.77 -4.01
CA ASN A 168 2.83 -21.21 -5.18
C ASN A 168 3.38 -19.79 -4.96
N VAL A 169 3.56 -19.37 -3.70
CA VAL A 169 4.11 -18.06 -3.36
C VAL A 169 5.44 -18.24 -2.63
N ARG A 170 6.49 -17.61 -3.15
CA ARG A 170 7.79 -17.50 -2.50
C ARG A 170 7.93 -16.13 -1.83
N PRO A 171 7.72 -16.03 -0.50
CA PRO A 171 7.97 -14.80 0.22
C PRO A 171 9.48 -14.57 0.42
N VAL A 172 9.95 -13.34 0.23
CA VAL A 172 11.33 -12.89 0.41
C VAL A 172 11.37 -11.65 1.29
N ASN A 173 12.11 -11.69 2.40
CA ASN A 173 12.33 -10.52 3.24
C ASN A 173 13.66 -9.85 2.85
N MET A 174 13.59 -8.89 1.95
CA MET A 174 14.75 -8.16 1.42
C MET A 174 14.27 -6.87 0.74
N ALA A 175 15.09 -5.82 0.75
CA ALA A 175 14.83 -4.65 -0.10
C ALA A 175 15.36 -4.89 -1.52
N VAL A 176 14.57 -4.52 -2.54
CA VAL A 176 15.08 -4.51 -3.92
C VAL A 176 15.80 -3.19 -4.17
N TYR A 177 17.04 -3.26 -4.66
CA TYR A 177 17.89 -2.08 -4.85
C TYR A 177 18.79 -2.22 -6.07
N HIS A 178 19.51 -1.18 -6.47
CA HIS A 178 20.38 -1.25 -7.66
C HIS A 178 21.73 -1.96 -7.42
N SER A 179 22.06 -2.30 -6.18
CA SER A 179 23.31 -2.97 -5.78
C SER A 179 23.13 -3.66 -4.43
N ASN A 180 24.06 -4.54 -4.06
CA ASN A 180 24.07 -5.15 -2.73
C ASN A 180 24.39 -4.09 -1.68
N ALA A 181 23.54 -3.96 -0.68
CA ALA A 181 23.68 -2.98 0.40
C ALA A 181 22.97 -3.45 1.67
N VAL A 182 23.19 -2.75 2.77
CA VAL A 182 22.33 -2.78 3.94
C VAL A 182 21.63 -1.43 4.00
N LEU A 183 20.30 -1.43 4.02
CA LEU A 183 19.47 -0.23 4.02
C LEU A 183 18.70 -0.13 5.33
N LYS A 184 18.44 1.11 5.76
CA LYS A 184 17.52 1.36 6.87
C LYS A 184 16.09 1.34 6.34
N VAL A 185 15.21 0.64 7.04
CA VAL A 185 13.76 0.72 6.87
C VAL A 185 13.23 1.69 7.92
N PHE A 186 12.42 2.64 7.48
CA PHE A 186 11.80 3.64 8.32
C PHE A 186 10.31 3.37 8.40
N ARG A 187 9.83 3.16 9.62
CA ARG A 187 8.45 2.79 9.88
C ARG A 187 7.54 3.99 9.62
N GLY A 188 6.50 3.79 8.81
CA GLY A 188 5.40 4.76 8.72
C GLY A 188 4.71 4.97 10.08
N SER A 189 3.93 6.04 10.21
CA SER A 189 3.14 6.25 11.43
C SER A 189 2.16 5.07 11.65
N GLU A 190 1.64 4.89 12.87
CA GLU A 190 0.69 3.80 13.16
C GLU A 190 -0.57 3.82 12.27
N TYR A 191 -0.89 4.96 11.66
CA TYR A 191 -2.03 5.17 10.76
C TYR A 191 -1.66 5.06 9.27
N GLU A 192 -0.37 4.97 8.97
CA GLU A 192 0.20 5.02 7.61
C GLU A 192 1.29 3.94 7.45
N VAL A 193 1.02 2.72 7.96
CA VAL A 193 1.99 1.61 7.91
C VAL A 193 2.38 1.28 6.46
N GLY A 194 1.45 1.43 5.53
CA GLY A 194 1.70 1.34 4.08
C GLY A 194 2.74 2.32 3.54
N GLN A 195 3.10 3.38 4.25
CA GLN A 195 4.11 4.37 3.85
C GLN A 195 5.49 4.11 4.46
N THR A 196 5.72 2.89 4.94
CA THR A 196 7.05 2.43 5.36
C THR A 196 8.01 2.52 4.18
N THR A 197 9.12 3.23 4.37
CA THR A 197 10.04 3.60 3.28
C THR A 197 11.48 3.25 3.63
N ILE A 198 12.32 3.03 2.62
CA ILE A 198 13.78 2.91 2.79
C ILE A 198 14.51 4.24 2.57
N LEU A 199 13.77 5.34 2.37
CA LEU A 199 14.31 6.67 2.14
C LEU A 199 14.50 7.47 3.44
N GLU A 200 15.75 7.66 3.86
CA GLU A 200 16.09 8.38 5.10
C GLU A 200 15.66 9.86 5.07
N VAL A 201 15.82 10.55 3.95
CA VAL A 201 15.44 11.98 3.84
C VAL A 201 13.94 12.18 4.04
N GLU A 202 13.12 11.33 3.41
CA GLU A 202 11.67 11.38 3.56
C GLU A 202 11.23 10.99 4.97
N ALA A 203 11.84 9.95 5.53
CA ALA A 203 11.58 9.52 6.89
C ALA A 203 11.85 10.64 7.91
N VAL A 204 12.96 11.35 7.78
CA VAL A 204 13.31 12.47 8.68
C VAL A 204 12.29 13.61 8.58
N GLU A 205 11.87 13.99 7.37
CA GLU A 205 10.87 15.04 7.17
C GLU A 205 9.51 14.67 7.77
N ARG A 206 9.16 13.38 7.71
CA ARG A 206 7.89 12.84 8.21
C ARG A 206 7.92 12.43 9.67
N GLY A 207 9.09 12.55 10.32
CA GLY A 207 9.29 12.15 11.72
C GLY A 207 9.20 10.64 11.94
N PHE A 208 9.52 9.85 10.92
CA PHE A 208 9.51 8.39 11.00
C PHE A 208 10.73 7.88 11.76
N GLU A 209 10.51 6.80 12.51
CA GLU A 209 11.56 6.15 13.28
C GLU A 209 12.20 5.04 12.44
N VAL A 210 13.49 4.79 12.68
CA VAL A 210 14.18 3.64 12.10
C VAL A 210 13.56 2.37 12.71
N GLU A 211 12.97 1.54 11.86
CA GLU A 211 12.45 0.23 12.26
C GLU A 211 13.61 -0.75 12.46
N CYS A 212 14.43 -0.90 11.42
CA CYS A 212 15.51 -1.87 11.36
C CYS A 212 16.47 -1.59 10.19
N GLU A 213 17.54 -2.38 10.12
CA GLU A 213 18.36 -2.54 8.92
C GLU A 213 17.94 -3.81 8.18
N VAL A 214 17.93 -3.77 6.85
CA VAL A 214 17.59 -4.91 5.98
C VAL A 214 18.63 -5.07 4.88
N ASP A 215 18.92 -6.32 4.53
CA ASP A 215 19.70 -6.61 3.33
C ASP A 215 18.95 -6.12 2.09
N ALA A 216 19.71 -5.58 1.15
CA ALA A 216 19.21 -5.11 -0.13
C ALA A 216 20.04 -5.68 -1.27
N ALA A 217 19.39 -6.02 -2.38
CA ALA A 217 20.07 -6.58 -3.55
C ALA A 217 19.38 -6.23 -4.86
N PRO A 218 20.10 -6.28 -6.00
CA PRO A 218 19.51 -6.26 -7.33
C PRO A 218 18.48 -7.35 -7.50
N LEU A 219 17.41 -7.05 -8.24
CA LEU A 219 16.38 -8.04 -8.56
C LEU A 219 16.99 -9.30 -9.22
N SER A 220 18.08 -9.13 -9.99
CA SER A 220 18.81 -10.22 -10.64
C SER A 220 19.50 -11.18 -9.66
N ALA A 221 19.80 -10.73 -8.44
CA ALA A 221 20.35 -11.57 -7.38
C ALA A 221 19.24 -12.22 -6.52
N ILE A 222 18.04 -11.64 -6.50
CA ILE A 222 16.91 -12.12 -5.68
C ILE A 222 16.08 -13.17 -6.44
N LEU A 223 15.91 -12.99 -7.75
CA LEU A 223 15.10 -13.86 -8.58
C LEU A 223 15.90 -15.06 -9.08
N ARG A 224 15.22 -16.19 -9.19
CA ARG A 224 15.69 -17.32 -9.99
C ARG A 224 15.53 -16.98 -11.47
N ARG A 225 16.32 -17.64 -12.31
CA ARG A 225 16.29 -17.41 -13.75
C ARG A 225 14.91 -17.69 -14.34
N GLU A 226 14.29 -18.80 -13.93
CA GLU A 226 12.98 -19.23 -14.42
C GLU A 226 11.87 -18.25 -14.01
N GLU A 227 11.94 -17.68 -12.81
CA GLU A 227 10.98 -16.70 -12.32
C GLU A 227 10.99 -15.44 -13.20
N MET A 228 12.17 -14.93 -13.57
CA MET A 228 12.29 -13.77 -14.46
C MET A 228 11.88 -14.11 -15.90
N GLN A 229 12.22 -15.30 -16.41
CA GLN A 229 11.88 -15.71 -17.78
C GLN A 229 10.36 -15.90 -17.98
N ASN A 230 9.66 -16.39 -16.94
CA ASN A 230 8.22 -16.63 -16.97
C ASN A 230 7.39 -15.44 -16.49
N ALA A 231 8.02 -14.39 -15.93
CA ALA A 231 7.35 -13.21 -15.40
C ALA A 231 6.46 -12.54 -16.45
N ARG A 232 5.14 -12.69 -16.28
CA ARG A 232 4.14 -12.00 -17.11
C ARG A 232 3.92 -10.57 -16.62
N LEU A 233 4.05 -10.36 -15.32
CA LEU A 233 3.77 -9.09 -14.69
C LEU A 233 4.70 -8.85 -13.50
N ILE A 234 5.25 -7.64 -13.41
CA ILE A 234 6.02 -7.17 -12.26
C ILE A 234 5.32 -5.93 -11.69
N LYS A 235 5.00 -5.94 -10.40
CA LYS A 235 4.53 -4.74 -9.68
C LYS A 235 5.69 -4.16 -8.87
N ILE A 236 5.85 -2.84 -8.91
CA ILE A 236 6.86 -2.10 -8.16
C ILE A 236 6.16 -0.98 -7.39
N ASP A 237 6.17 -1.10 -6.08
CA ASP A 237 5.53 -0.17 -5.15
C ASP A 237 6.30 -0.21 -3.82
N VAL A 238 7.38 0.59 -3.76
CA VAL A 238 8.38 0.52 -2.67
C VAL A 238 8.59 1.88 -2.03
N GLU A 239 7.55 2.71 -2.08
CA GLU A 239 7.43 4.01 -1.41
C GLU A 239 8.71 4.87 -1.54
N GLY A 240 9.10 5.13 -2.80
CA GLY A 240 10.13 6.11 -3.19
C GLY A 240 11.45 5.50 -3.69
N ALA A 241 11.62 4.18 -3.61
CA ALA A 241 12.81 3.49 -4.11
C ALA A 241 12.68 2.97 -5.55
N GLU A 242 11.58 3.27 -6.25
CA GLU A 242 11.22 2.70 -7.56
C GLU A 242 12.33 2.91 -8.58
N TRP A 243 12.98 4.08 -8.58
CA TRP A 243 14.08 4.39 -9.50
C TRP A 243 15.24 3.40 -9.34
N SER A 244 15.57 3.07 -8.09
CA SER A 244 16.67 2.14 -7.77
C SER A 244 16.34 0.72 -8.20
N VAL A 245 15.07 0.33 -8.05
CA VAL A 245 14.57 -0.97 -8.54
C VAL A 245 14.67 -1.03 -10.07
N VAL A 246 14.06 -0.08 -10.78
CA VAL A 246 14.04 -0.05 -12.26
C VAL A 246 15.45 0.02 -12.84
N HIS A 247 16.32 0.86 -12.27
CA HIS A 247 17.72 0.94 -12.70
C HIS A 247 18.45 -0.40 -12.55
N GLY A 248 18.23 -1.11 -11.43
CA GLY A 248 18.80 -2.44 -11.20
C GLY A 248 18.21 -3.55 -12.08
N MET A 249 17.00 -3.34 -12.63
CA MET A 249 16.30 -4.30 -13.48
C MET A 249 16.73 -4.27 -14.95
N ARG A 250 17.41 -3.21 -15.41
CA ARG A 250 17.78 -3.05 -16.83
C ARG A 250 18.41 -4.31 -17.46
N PRO A 251 19.38 -5.01 -16.83
CA PRO A 251 19.97 -6.21 -17.41
C PRO A 251 19.01 -7.41 -17.54
N LEU A 252 17.89 -7.40 -16.81
CA LEU A 252 16.89 -8.47 -16.83
C LEU A 252 15.89 -8.32 -17.98
N LEU A 253 15.68 -7.09 -18.47
CA LEU A 253 14.66 -6.78 -19.46
C LEU A 253 14.92 -7.51 -20.79
N ASP A 254 16.18 -7.66 -21.19
CA ASP A 254 16.57 -8.36 -22.43
C ASP A 254 16.26 -9.86 -22.40
N SER A 255 16.18 -10.44 -21.19
CA SER A 255 15.92 -11.87 -20.99
C SER A 255 14.46 -12.20 -20.67
N SER A 256 13.60 -11.18 -20.60
CA SER A 256 12.19 -11.31 -20.29
C SER A 256 11.36 -11.79 -21.49
N ARG A 257 10.20 -12.37 -21.21
CA ARG A 257 9.19 -12.65 -22.25
C ARG A 257 8.73 -11.38 -22.97
N SER A 258 8.34 -11.52 -24.23
CA SER A 258 7.95 -10.39 -25.08
C SER A 258 6.73 -9.63 -24.59
N ASP A 259 5.82 -10.31 -23.89
CA ASP A 259 4.58 -9.80 -23.30
C ASP A 259 4.70 -9.54 -21.79
N LEU A 260 5.92 -9.36 -21.26
CA LEU A 260 6.11 -8.82 -19.92
C LEU A 260 5.46 -7.44 -19.83
N GLU A 261 4.73 -7.20 -18.75
CA GLU A 261 4.25 -5.89 -18.34
C GLU A 261 4.80 -5.53 -16.97
N ILE A 262 5.00 -4.24 -16.71
CA ILE A 262 5.51 -3.73 -15.43
C ILE A 262 4.57 -2.62 -14.96
N ILE A 263 4.07 -2.70 -13.72
CA ILE A 263 3.32 -1.64 -13.07
C ILE A 263 4.23 -0.96 -12.06
N ILE A 264 4.25 0.36 -12.07
CA ILE A 264 5.01 1.17 -11.12
C ILE A 264 4.10 2.25 -10.56
N GLU A 265 4.04 2.37 -9.24
CA GLU A 265 3.45 3.56 -8.62
C GLU A 265 4.47 4.71 -8.71
N ILE A 266 4.20 5.70 -9.56
CA ILE A 266 5.10 6.84 -9.75
C ILE A 266 4.57 8.01 -8.92
N LYS A 267 5.37 8.46 -7.94
CA LYS A 267 5.11 9.65 -7.12
C LYS A 267 6.12 10.76 -7.49
N PRO A 268 5.77 11.73 -8.37
CA PRO A 268 6.70 12.76 -8.84
C PRO A 268 7.39 13.53 -7.72
N GLU A 269 6.70 13.76 -6.60
CA GLU A 269 7.24 14.43 -5.42
C GLU A 269 8.42 13.66 -4.81
N CYS A 270 8.33 12.33 -4.77
CA CYS A 270 9.40 11.46 -4.26
C CYS A 270 10.60 11.41 -5.22
N LEU A 271 10.35 11.47 -6.53
CA LEU A 271 11.40 11.52 -7.54
C LEU A 271 12.20 12.82 -7.52
N ALA A 272 11.50 13.96 -7.42
CA ALA A 272 12.11 15.28 -7.40
C ALA A 272 13.11 15.42 -6.23
N ARG A 273 12.79 14.86 -5.06
CA ARG A 273 13.70 14.83 -3.89
C ARG A 273 15.02 14.11 -4.16
N ARG A 274 15.07 13.19 -5.14
CA ARG A 274 16.28 12.46 -5.55
C ARG A 274 16.99 13.11 -6.75
N GLY A 275 16.56 14.30 -7.16
CA GLY A 275 17.04 14.95 -8.37
C GLY A 275 16.68 14.15 -9.63
N LYS A 276 15.58 13.41 -9.59
CA LYS A 276 15.04 12.60 -10.69
C LYS A 276 13.75 13.19 -11.21
N GLN A 277 13.45 12.90 -12.46
CA GLN A 277 12.19 13.25 -13.11
C GLN A 277 11.45 11.95 -13.48
N PRO A 278 10.10 11.97 -13.58
CA PRO A 278 9.35 10.84 -14.10
C PRO A 278 9.87 10.33 -15.45
N ASP A 279 10.36 11.24 -16.29
CA ASP A 279 10.98 10.93 -17.59
C ASP A 279 12.18 9.98 -17.49
N ASP A 280 12.90 9.95 -16.36
CA ASP A 280 14.00 9.00 -16.16
C ASP A 280 13.53 7.54 -16.21
N PHE A 281 12.32 7.25 -15.71
CA PHE A 281 11.69 5.92 -15.78
C PHE A 281 11.24 5.61 -17.20
N LEU A 282 10.55 6.59 -17.80
CA LEU A 282 10.05 6.48 -19.16
C LEU A 282 11.19 6.16 -20.12
N ASN A 283 12.34 6.81 -19.98
CA ASN A 283 13.50 6.60 -20.85
C ASN A 283 14.08 5.19 -20.71
N ILE A 284 14.33 4.70 -19.48
CA ILE A 284 14.91 3.36 -19.28
C ILE A 284 14.01 2.26 -19.87
N LEU A 285 12.70 2.36 -19.66
CA LEU A 285 11.75 1.34 -20.11
C LEU A 285 11.41 1.51 -21.60
N SER A 286 11.36 2.74 -22.13
CA SER A 286 11.20 2.98 -23.57
C SER A 286 12.38 2.46 -24.38
N ASP A 287 13.60 2.63 -23.88
CA ASP A 287 14.82 2.04 -24.48
C ASP A 287 14.74 0.51 -24.56
N ALA A 288 13.99 -0.13 -23.65
CA ALA A 288 13.73 -1.58 -23.64
C ALA A 288 12.45 -1.99 -24.40
N GLY A 289 11.86 -1.04 -25.16
CA GLY A 289 10.71 -1.26 -26.04
C GLY A 289 9.34 -1.17 -25.36
N PHE A 290 9.26 -0.67 -24.13
CA PHE A 290 8.00 -0.49 -23.43
C PHE A 290 7.34 0.85 -23.75
N CYS A 291 6.03 0.82 -23.92
CA CYS A 291 5.15 1.98 -23.96
C CYS A 291 4.51 2.19 -22.58
N ALA A 292 4.39 3.44 -22.14
CA ALA A 292 3.78 3.80 -20.86
C ALA A 292 2.28 4.09 -20.99
N TYR A 293 1.50 3.60 -20.02
CA TYR A 293 0.06 3.75 -19.94
C TYR A 293 -0.34 4.13 -18.53
N ARG A 294 -1.19 5.14 -18.39
CA ARG A 294 -1.71 5.61 -17.10
C ARG A 294 -2.87 4.71 -16.70
N LEU A 295 -2.80 4.14 -15.50
CA LEU A 295 -3.95 3.56 -14.84
C LEU A 295 -4.42 4.54 -13.77
N GLU A 296 -5.58 5.14 -13.99
CA GLU A 296 -6.13 6.09 -13.03
C GLU A 296 -6.63 5.34 -11.79
N ASN A 297 -5.96 5.55 -10.66
CA ASN A 297 -6.45 5.16 -9.35
C ASN A 297 -6.90 6.40 -8.57
N ASP A 298 -8.05 6.29 -7.94
CA ASP A 298 -8.57 7.30 -7.01
C ASP A 298 -8.72 6.61 -5.65
N TYR A 299 -7.97 7.08 -4.66
CA TYR A 299 -7.99 6.57 -3.29
C TYR A 299 -9.19 7.10 -2.49
N SER A 300 -10.06 7.92 -3.08
CA SER A 300 -11.32 8.29 -2.46
C SER A 300 -12.18 7.04 -2.26
N ALA A 301 -12.86 6.95 -1.12
CA ALA A 301 -13.81 5.87 -0.87
C ALA A 301 -14.94 5.79 -1.91
N LEU A 302 -15.15 6.85 -2.71
CA LEU A 302 -16.16 6.87 -3.77
C LEU A 302 -15.86 5.86 -4.87
N SER A 303 -14.59 5.72 -5.25
CA SER A 303 -14.15 4.80 -6.30
C SER A 303 -14.40 3.33 -5.92
N TYR A 304 -14.49 3.04 -4.61
CA TYR A 304 -14.79 1.73 -4.04
C TYR A 304 -16.30 1.47 -3.87
N LEU A 305 -17.07 2.53 -3.57
CA LEU A 305 -18.52 2.45 -3.33
C LEU A 305 -19.35 2.41 -4.62
N VAL A 306 -18.83 3.01 -5.69
CA VAL A 306 -19.47 3.07 -7.01
C VAL A 306 -18.52 2.45 -8.02
N PRO A 307 -18.68 1.15 -8.36
CA PRO A 307 -17.80 0.48 -9.30
C PRO A 307 -17.87 1.16 -10.68
N ASN A 308 -16.79 1.80 -11.11
CA ASN A 308 -16.72 2.48 -12.42
C ASN A 308 -16.36 1.52 -13.58
N GLY A 309 -16.50 0.20 -13.39
CA GLY A 309 -16.34 -0.79 -14.47
C GLY A 309 -14.90 -0.98 -14.98
N GLY A 310 -13.88 -0.66 -14.17
CA GLY A 310 -12.46 -0.81 -14.53
C GLY A 310 -12.04 0.20 -15.60
N ARG A 311 -11.36 1.28 -15.20
CA ARG A 311 -10.80 2.21 -16.19
C ARG A 311 -9.68 1.51 -16.96
N ARG A 312 -9.78 1.51 -18.29
CA ARG A 312 -8.71 0.98 -19.14
C ARG A 312 -7.49 1.90 -19.09
N PRO A 313 -6.27 1.34 -19.04
CA PRO A 313 -5.07 2.15 -19.13
C PRO A 313 -5.03 2.96 -20.43
N THR A 314 -4.61 4.22 -20.35
CA THR A 314 -4.52 5.14 -21.47
C THR A 314 -3.07 5.48 -21.78
N ARG A 315 -2.69 5.51 -23.06
CA ARG A 315 -1.31 5.81 -23.48
C ARG A 315 -0.84 7.16 -22.93
N ILE A 316 0.33 7.18 -22.30
CA ILE A 316 0.98 8.40 -21.83
C ILE A 316 1.80 8.98 -22.98
N ARG A 317 1.43 10.20 -23.41
CA ARG A 317 2.20 11.00 -24.38
C ARG A 317 2.73 12.30 -23.76
N ASP A 318 2.02 12.78 -22.74
CA ASP A 318 2.38 13.92 -21.93
C ASP A 318 3.11 13.44 -20.68
N GLY A 319 3.87 14.30 -19.99
CA GLY A 319 4.58 13.93 -18.77
C GLY A 319 3.68 13.44 -17.63
N ILE A 320 4.28 12.95 -16.55
CA ILE A 320 3.58 12.51 -15.35
C ILE A 320 3.66 13.62 -14.29
N GLU A 321 2.55 14.32 -14.07
CA GLU A 321 2.51 15.51 -13.19
C GLU A 321 2.00 15.21 -11.78
N CYS A 322 1.32 14.08 -11.58
CA CYS A 322 0.76 13.67 -10.29
C CYS A 322 1.06 12.20 -10.00
N SER A 323 0.91 11.82 -8.73
CA SER A 323 1.05 10.43 -8.30
C SER A 323 0.05 9.52 -9.04
N THR A 324 0.54 8.46 -9.69
CA THR A 324 -0.28 7.54 -10.48
C THR A 324 0.41 6.20 -10.71
N ASP A 325 -0.39 5.15 -10.87
CA ASP A 325 0.09 3.90 -11.43
C ASP A 325 0.35 4.04 -12.93
N VAL A 326 1.54 3.59 -13.34
CA VAL A 326 1.95 3.54 -14.73
C VAL A 326 2.27 2.11 -15.11
N ILE A 327 1.56 1.62 -16.13
CA ILE A 327 1.79 0.34 -16.76
C ILE A 327 2.74 0.54 -17.93
N PHE A 328 3.79 -0.25 -17.97
CA PHE A 328 4.73 -0.36 -19.06
C PHE A 328 4.45 -1.67 -19.80
N SER A 329 4.11 -1.58 -21.08
CA SER A 329 3.81 -2.73 -21.93
C SER A 329 4.53 -2.61 -23.26
N ARG A 330 5.05 -3.71 -23.82
CA ARG A 330 5.60 -3.72 -25.18
C ARG A 330 4.52 -3.73 -26.27
N HIS A 331 3.26 -3.86 -25.88
CA HIS A 331 2.14 -3.62 -26.78
C HIS A 331 2.01 -2.13 -27.06
N ASP A 332 1.90 -1.75 -28.34
CA ASP A 332 1.77 -0.36 -28.79
C ASP A 332 0.34 -0.11 -29.27
N SER A 333 -0.48 0.49 -28.40
CA SER A 333 -1.87 0.88 -28.66
C SER A 333 -2.21 2.19 -27.92
N GLU A 334 -3.41 2.72 -28.15
CA GLU A 334 -3.93 3.87 -27.39
C GLU A 334 -4.48 3.46 -26.01
N HIS A 335 -4.95 2.21 -25.90
CA HIS A 335 -5.50 1.63 -24.69
C HIS A 335 -5.03 0.20 -24.52
N LEU A 336 -4.87 -0.25 -23.28
CA LEU A 336 -4.64 -1.66 -22.94
C LEU A 336 -5.92 -2.37 -22.54
#